data_AF-A0A382MRC3-F1
#
_entry.id   AF-A0A382MRC3-F1
#
_cell.length_a   1.000
_cell.length_b   1.000
_cell.length_c   1.000
_cell.angle_alpha   90.00
_cell.angle_beta   90.00
_cell.angle_gamma   90.00
#
_symmetry.space_group_name_H-M   'P 1'
#
loop_
_entity.id
_entity.type
_entity.pdbx_description
1 polymer ?
#
loop_
_entity_poly.entity_id
_entity_poly.type
_entity_poly.pdbx_seq_one_letter_code
_entity_poly.pdbx_strand_id
1 'polypeptide(L)'
;MRIFQIQTVYPLSAKIFQIQFLAISLLGLGLSGNVPEVVKFNRDVQPILSSKCFQCHGPSEKSRKAKLRFDKQESPFAERDGVRAIVAGDLKASELWQRVNENDADEVMPPPE
;
A
#
# COMPACT_ATOMS: atom_id res chain seq x y z
N MET A 1 -35.49 14.55 56.70
CA MET A 1 -36.49 15.25 55.87
C MET A 1 -35.90 15.40 54.46
N ARG A 2 -36.50 14.70 53.48
CA ARG A 2 -36.39 14.89 52.01
C ARG A 2 -35.00 14.78 51.36
N ILE A 3 -34.55 13.54 51.22
CA ILE A 3 -33.82 13.08 50.03
C ILE A 3 -34.88 12.34 49.22
N PHE A 4 -35.10 12.69 47.95
CA PHE A 4 -35.75 11.92 46.86
C PHE A 4 -36.38 12.88 45.85
N GLN A 5 -36.27 12.51 44.56
CA GLN A 5 -36.98 13.02 43.37
C GLN A 5 -36.17 13.89 42.39
N ILE A 6 -35.11 13.34 41.76
CA ILE A 6 -34.75 13.68 40.36
C ILE A 6 -34.11 12.46 39.66
N GLN A 7 -34.85 11.38 39.42
CA GLN A 7 -34.42 10.27 38.54
C GLN A 7 -35.62 9.54 37.91
N THR A 8 -36.36 10.14 36.97
CA THR A 8 -37.41 9.38 36.21
C THR A 8 -37.64 9.85 34.76
N VAL A 9 -36.70 10.53 34.11
CA VAL A 9 -36.81 10.89 32.67
C VAL A 9 -35.60 10.43 31.85
N TYR A 10 -35.22 9.15 31.97
CA TYR A 10 -34.37 8.48 30.98
C TYR A 10 -34.86 7.07 30.60
N PRO A 11 -36.02 6.89 29.94
CA PRO A 11 -36.30 5.59 29.34
C PRO A 11 -36.80 5.76 27.90
N LEU A 12 -35.89 5.77 26.91
CA LEU A 12 -36.10 5.14 25.58
C LEU A 12 -34.91 5.37 24.62
N SER A 13 -34.11 6.43 24.76
CA SER A 13 -33.07 6.79 23.78
C SER A 13 -31.81 5.91 23.81
N ALA A 14 -31.46 5.34 24.95
CA ALA A 14 -30.24 4.54 25.12
C ALA A 14 -30.29 3.17 24.42
N LYS A 15 -31.48 2.57 24.28
CA LYS A 15 -31.62 1.25 23.61
C LYS A 15 -31.47 1.34 22.09
N ILE A 16 -31.83 2.47 21.49
CA ILE A 16 -31.70 2.70 20.05
C ILE A 16 -30.22 2.84 19.66
N PHE A 17 -29.40 3.45 20.54
CA PHE A 17 -27.97 3.65 20.30
C PHE A 17 -27.16 2.34 20.38
N GLN A 18 -27.53 1.41 21.25
CA GLN A 18 -26.86 0.10 21.36
C GLN A 18 -27.18 -0.85 20.19
N ILE A 19 -28.38 -0.77 19.60
CA ILE A 19 -28.76 -1.62 18.46
C ILE A 19 -28.05 -1.16 17.17
N GLN A 20 -27.79 0.15 17.01
CA GLN A 20 -27.04 0.65 15.85
C GLN A 20 -25.55 0.25 15.86
N PHE A 21 -24.91 0.21 17.03
CA PHE A 21 -23.52 -0.26 17.15
C PHE A 21 -23.36 -1.76 16.84
N LEU A 22 -24.37 -2.58 17.19
CA LEU A 22 -24.35 -4.02 16.92
C LEU A 22 -24.54 -4.34 15.42
N ALA A 23 -25.40 -3.58 14.72
CA ALA A 23 -25.66 -3.76 13.29
C ALA A 23 -24.45 -3.39 12.40
N ILE A 24 -23.64 -2.40 12.81
CA ILE A 24 -22.42 -2.00 12.10
C ILE A 24 -21.31 -3.04 12.25
N SER A 25 -21.22 -3.74 13.39
CA SER A 25 -20.22 -4.81 13.59
C SER A 25 -20.52 -6.08 12.77
N LEU A 26 -21.78 -6.40 12.47
CA LEU A 26 -22.12 -7.55 11.60
C LEU A 26 -21.91 -7.27 10.10
N LEU A 27 -21.89 -6.01 9.67
CA LEU A 27 -21.72 -5.66 8.24
C LEU A 27 -20.24 -5.66 7.79
N GLY A 28 -19.29 -5.67 8.72
CA GLY A 28 -17.85 -5.63 8.42
C GLY A 28 -17.22 -6.96 8.03
N LEU A 29 -17.93 -8.09 8.12
CA LEU A 29 -17.35 -9.43 7.98
C LEU A 29 -17.11 -9.89 6.52
N GLY A 30 -17.41 -9.08 5.51
CA GLY A 30 -17.45 -9.49 4.10
C GLY A 30 -16.34 -8.98 3.18
N LEU A 31 -15.40 -8.16 3.66
CA LEU A 31 -14.34 -7.58 2.81
C LEU A 31 -13.11 -8.49 2.72
N SER A 32 -13.30 -9.70 2.19
CA SER A 32 -12.16 -10.51 1.73
C SER A 32 -11.67 -9.97 0.40
N GLY A 33 -10.50 -9.32 0.40
CA GLY A 33 -9.84 -8.89 -0.82
C GLY A 33 -9.54 -10.11 -1.69
N ASN A 34 -10.11 -10.14 -2.91
CA ASN A 34 -9.90 -11.23 -3.85
C ASN A 34 -8.55 -10.99 -4.57
N VAL A 35 -7.57 -11.88 -4.38
CA VAL A 35 -6.31 -11.82 -5.15
C VAL A 35 -6.66 -12.20 -6.59
N PRO A 36 -6.41 -11.32 -7.57
CA PRO A 36 -6.80 -11.59 -8.94
C PRO A 36 -6.03 -12.79 -9.51
N GLU A 37 -6.74 -13.69 -10.20
CA GLU A 37 -6.15 -14.85 -10.90
C GLU A 37 -5.13 -14.42 -11.97
N VAL A 38 -5.31 -13.22 -12.55
CA VAL A 38 -4.40 -12.64 -13.54
C VAL A 38 -3.95 -11.25 -13.08
N VAL A 39 -2.63 -11.11 -12.92
CA VAL A 39 -1.97 -9.84 -12.63
C VAL A 39 -1.97 -8.95 -13.89
N LYS A 40 -2.47 -7.72 -13.75
CA LYS A 40 -2.49 -6.69 -14.80
C LYS A 40 -1.63 -5.51 -14.37
N PHE A 41 -0.62 -5.16 -15.17
CA PHE A 41 0.34 -4.11 -14.83
C PHE A 41 -0.32 -2.79 -14.38
N ASN A 42 -1.25 -2.23 -15.16
CA ASN A 42 -1.88 -0.94 -14.86
C ASN A 42 -2.75 -0.96 -13.57
N ARG A 43 -3.37 -2.11 -13.25
CA ARG A 43 -4.26 -2.24 -12.09
C ARG A 43 -3.48 -2.60 -10.82
N ASP A 44 -2.51 -3.51 -10.94
CA ASP A 44 -1.91 -4.19 -9.79
C ASP A 44 -0.48 -3.72 -9.50
N VAL A 45 0.30 -3.33 -10.53
CA VAL A 45 1.74 -3.01 -10.38
C VAL A 45 2.00 -1.51 -10.42
N GLN A 46 1.44 -0.81 -11.42
CA GLN A 46 1.67 0.62 -11.61
C GLN A 46 1.31 1.47 -10.39
N PRO A 47 0.21 1.23 -9.65
CA PRO A 47 -0.09 2.01 -8.44
C PRO A 47 0.98 1.85 -7.35
N ILE A 48 1.58 0.66 -7.21
CA ILE A 48 2.65 0.38 -6.25
C ILE A 48 3.91 1.16 -6.64
N LEU A 49 4.32 1.06 -7.91
CA LEU A 49 5.51 1.78 -8.41
C LEU A 49 5.33 3.31 -8.32
N SER A 50 4.13 3.81 -8.62
CA SER A 50 3.80 5.23 -8.48
C SER A 50 3.93 5.71 -7.03
N SER A 51 3.41 4.92 -6.08
CA SER A 51 3.45 5.23 -4.66
C SER A 51 4.85 5.14 -4.05
N LYS A 52 5.66 4.16 -4.46
CA LYS A 52 6.89 3.79 -3.73
C LYS A 52 8.18 4.09 -4.48
N CYS A 53 8.15 4.17 -5.81
CA CYS A 53 9.38 4.20 -6.62
C CYS A 53 9.53 5.46 -7.48
N PHE A 54 8.43 6.06 -7.96
CA PHE A 54 8.50 7.14 -8.95
C PHE A 54 9.11 8.44 -8.43
N GLN A 55 9.12 8.66 -7.12
CA GLN A 55 9.75 9.85 -6.53
C GLN A 55 11.25 9.94 -6.89
N CYS A 56 11.95 8.81 -6.83
CA CYS A 56 13.40 8.71 -7.11
C CYS A 56 13.72 8.05 -8.46
N HIS A 57 12.79 7.28 -9.03
CA HIS A 57 12.99 6.54 -10.28
C HIS A 57 11.86 6.77 -11.29
N GLY A 58 11.30 7.98 -11.32
CA GLY A 58 10.20 8.37 -12.21
C GLY A 58 10.53 9.60 -13.06
N PRO A 59 9.50 10.37 -13.49
CA PRO A 59 9.67 11.39 -14.52
C PRO A 59 10.53 12.59 -14.13
N SER A 60 10.55 12.95 -12.86
CA SER A 60 11.32 14.09 -12.34
C SER A 60 12.82 13.88 -12.52
N GLU A 61 13.46 14.69 -13.37
CA GLU A 61 14.91 14.57 -13.59
C GLU A 61 15.74 14.96 -12.37
N LYS A 62 15.26 15.96 -11.61
CA LYS A 62 15.98 16.53 -10.46
C LYS A 62 16.15 15.52 -9.33
N SER A 63 15.16 14.66 -9.10
CA SER A 63 15.20 13.62 -8.07
C SER A 63 15.65 12.25 -8.58
N ARG A 64 15.86 12.11 -9.91
CA ARG A 64 16.09 10.81 -10.53
C ARG A 64 17.44 10.21 -10.15
N LYS A 65 17.41 9.00 -9.61
CA LYS A 65 18.57 8.18 -9.28
C LYS A 65 18.81 7.12 -10.35
N ALA A 66 20.08 6.75 -10.52
CA ALA A 66 20.54 5.70 -11.44
C ALA A 66 20.08 5.82 -12.91
N LYS A 67 19.61 7.00 -13.35
CA LYS A 67 18.96 7.19 -14.66
C LYS A 67 17.84 6.15 -14.93
N LEU A 68 17.23 5.62 -13.88
CA LEU A 68 16.20 4.58 -13.94
C LEU A 68 14.82 5.24 -13.94
N ARG A 69 13.95 4.74 -14.80
CA ARG A 69 12.57 5.21 -15.02
C ARG A 69 11.63 4.00 -14.96
N PHE A 70 10.86 3.85 -13.90
CA PHE A 70 9.81 2.81 -13.83
C PHE A 70 8.51 3.24 -14.51
N ASP A 71 8.38 4.52 -14.86
CA ASP A 71 7.24 5.07 -15.61
C ASP A 71 7.36 4.86 -17.13
N LYS A 72 8.50 4.36 -17.62
CA LYS A 72 8.73 4.01 -19.04
C LYS A 72 8.89 2.50 -19.17
N GLN A 73 8.23 1.89 -20.15
CA GLN A 73 8.19 0.45 -20.31
C GLN A 73 9.57 -0.17 -20.54
N GLU A 74 10.43 0.46 -21.34
CA GLU A 74 11.71 -0.11 -21.77
C GLU A 74 12.80 0.04 -20.72
N SER A 75 12.67 1.08 -19.88
CA SER A 75 13.74 1.51 -19.00
C SER A 75 14.13 0.48 -17.93
N PRO A 76 13.21 -0.22 -17.23
CA PRO A 76 13.58 -1.23 -16.24
C PRO A 76 14.34 -2.42 -16.83
N PHE A 77 14.14 -2.72 -18.12
CA PHE A 77 14.80 -3.82 -18.83
C PHE A 77 16.14 -3.43 -19.45
N ALA A 78 16.40 -2.12 -19.57
CA ALA A 78 17.68 -1.62 -20.08
C ALA A 78 18.82 -1.93 -19.09
N GLU A 79 19.95 -2.35 -19.65
CA GLU A 79 21.18 -2.57 -18.89
C GLU A 79 21.85 -1.23 -18.55
N ARG A 80 22.36 -1.13 -17.32
CA ARG A 80 23.11 0.00 -16.79
C ARG A 80 24.28 -0.57 -15.99
N ASP A 81 25.50 -0.33 -16.45
CA ASP A 81 26.72 -0.77 -15.77
C ASP A 81 26.73 -2.28 -15.44
N GLY A 82 26.22 -3.10 -16.37
CA GLY A 82 26.10 -4.56 -16.21
C GLY A 82 24.88 -5.05 -15.42
N VAL A 83 24.03 -4.13 -14.94
CA VAL A 83 22.86 -4.44 -14.09
C VAL A 83 21.56 -4.11 -14.82
N ARG A 84 20.53 -4.95 -14.65
CA ARG A 84 19.15 -4.68 -15.08
C ARG A 84 18.23 -4.58 -13.87
N ALA A 85 17.37 -3.56 -13.84
CA ALA A 85 16.38 -3.44 -12.79
C ALA A 85 15.40 -4.62 -12.81
N ILE A 86 14.98 -5.05 -14.01
CA ILE A 86 14.10 -6.21 -14.20
C ILE A 86 14.67 -7.08 -15.33
N VAL A 87 14.83 -8.37 -15.02
CA VAL A 87 15.08 -9.45 -15.98
C VAL A 87 13.79 -10.25 -16.13
N ALA A 88 13.21 -10.25 -17.33
CA ALA A 88 11.92 -10.90 -17.57
C ALA A 88 12.00 -12.41 -17.29
N GLY A 89 11.12 -12.90 -16.41
CA GLY A 89 11.07 -14.31 -16.03
C GLY A 89 12.11 -14.76 -15.00
N ASP A 90 13.03 -13.89 -14.57
CA ASP A 90 14.06 -14.23 -13.58
C ASP A 90 14.10 -13.19 -12.45
N LEU A 91 13.45 -13.53 -11.33
CA LEU A 91 13.46 -12.69 -10.14
C LEU A 91 14.85 -12.57 -9.51
N LYS A 92 15.66 -13.64 -9.52
CA LYS A 92 16.97 -13.61 -8.84
C LYS A 92 17.98 -12.73 -9.58
N ALA A 93 17.89 -12.70 -10.91
CA ALA A 93 18.69 -11.81 -11.75
C ALA A 93 18.17 -10.36 -11.81
N SER A 94 17.01 -10.05 -11.22
CA SER A 94 16.43 -8.71 -11.23
C SER A 94 16.90 -7.89 -10.03
N GLU A 95 17.59 -6.77 -10.28
CA GLU A 95 18.06 -5.89 -9.21
C GLU A 95 16.90 -5.35 -8.36
N LEU A 96 15.75 -5.03 -8.97
CA LEU A 96 14.56 -4.60 -8.23
C LEU A 96 14.18 -5.60 -7.14
N TRP A 97 14.24 -6.90 -7.45
CA TRP A 97 13.88 -7.94 -6.48
C TRP A 97 14.88 -8.00 -5.33
N GLN A 98 16.17 -7.81 -5.61
CA GLN A 98 17.20 -7.75 -4.56
C GLN A 98 16.97 -6.55 -3.65
N ARG A 99 16.76 -5.36 -4.22
CA ARG A 99 16.58 -4.09 -3.51
C ARG A 99 15.37 -4.06 -2.57
N VAL A 100 14.24 -4.65 -2.98
CA VAL A 100 13.03 -4.67 -2.14
C VAL A 100 13.07 -5.71 -1.03
N ASN A 101 14.03 -6.64 -1.07
CA ASN A 101 14.22 -7.68 -0.05
C ASN A 101 15.53 -7.48 0.76
N GLU A 102 16.22 -6.36 0.56
CA GLU A 102 17.45 -6.04 1.27
C GLU A 102 17.15 -5.57 2.71
N ASN A 103 18.07 -5.84 3.63
CA ASN A 103 17.96 -5.44 5.03
C ASN A 103 18.85 -4.24 5.37
N ASP A 104 19.90 -4.00 4.56
CA ASP A 104 20.74 -2.81 4.70
C ASP A 104 19.96 -1.54 4.34
N ALA A 105 19.90 -0.59 5.28
CA ALA A 105 19.16 0.65 5.15
C ALA A 105 19.68 1.56 4.01
N ASP A 106 20.96 1.42 3.64
CA ASP A 106 21.56 2.20 2.56
C ASP A 106 21.27 1.62 1.18
N GLU A 107 21.00 0.31 1.11
CA GLU A 107 20.81 -0.43 -0.15
C GLU A 107 19.34 -0.76 -0.44
N VAL A 108 18.49 -0.86 0.59
CA VAL A 108 17.07 -1.21 0.49
C VAL A 108 16.26 -0.12 -0.23
N MET A 109 15.30 -0.58 -1.04
CA MET A 109 14.36 0.30 -1.73
C MET A 109 12.91 -0.09 -1.42
N PRO A 110 12.01 0.88 -1.16
CA PRO A 110 12.31 2.30 -1.01
C PRO A 110 13.15 2.57 0.26
N PRO A 111 13.94 3.66 0.28
CA PRO A 111 14.69 4.03 1.48
C PRO A 111 13.75 4.24 2.67
N PRO A 112 14.16 3.87 3.89
CA PRO A 112 13.42 4.19 5.12
C PRO A 112 13.23 5.71 5.28
N GLU A 113 12.18 6.11 6.01
CA GLU A 113 11.93 7.51 6.38
C GLU A 113 12.91 8.04 7.43
#